data_AF-A0A940EJ65-F1
#
_entry.id   AF-A0A940EJ65-F1
#
_cell.length_a   1.000
_cell.length_b   1.000
_cell.length_c   1.000
_cell.angle_alpha   90.00
_cell.angle_beta   90.00
_cell.angle_gamma   90.00
#
_symmetry.space_group_name_H-M   'P 1'
#
loop_
_entity.id
_entity.type
_entity.pdbx_description
1 polymer ?
#
loop_
_entity_poly.entity_id
_entity_poly.type
_entity_poly.pdbx_seq_one_letter_code
_entity_poly.pdbx_strand_id
1 'polypeptide(L)'
;MQANDKTNFPLHYFMNEFSDDAIKRTDLFKRIAEQNDMQVLPGCYGGEYNNDMVAIGKQHNEVIVWLGIKVTGVGGDLQLDRKSMGSFLQFSTDWFKMVIVSLRLLGAENTADLIEEGLLKRTLKLGLLYIDLESGEPSVLPMAIQD
;
A
#
# COMPACT_ATOMS: atom_id res chain seq x y z
N MET A 1 1.13 41.75 8.39
CA MET A 1 1.87 40.49 8.53
C MET A 1 1.11 39.42 7.76
N GLN A 2 1.52 39.13 6.54
CA GLN A 2 1.01 37.97 5.80
C GLN A 2 1.85 36.77 6.24
N ALA A 3 1.20 35.76 6.82
CA ALA A 3 1.86 34.51 7.14
C ALA A 3 2.12 33.78 5.82
N ASN A 4 3.40 33.49 5.58
CA ASN A 4 3.89 32.72 4.45
C ASN A 4 3.13 31.39 4.35
N ASP A 5 2.46 31.21 3.22
CA ASP A 5 1.89 29.97 2.74
C ASP A 5 3.06 28.97 2.59
N LYS A 6 3.16 28.02 3.53
CA LYS A 6 4.19 26.99 3.49
C LYS A 6 3.85 26.03 2.35
N THR A 7 4.50 26.24 1.21
CA THR A 7 4.99 25.19 0.30
C THR A 7 4.01 24.06 0.06
N ASN A 8 3.00 24.35 -0.76
CA ASN A 8 2.23 23.31 -1.46
C ASN A 8 3.15 22.74 -2.56
N PHE A 9 4.13 21.91 -2.20
CA PHE A 9 4.78 21.06 -3.18
C PHE A 9 3.74 20.01 -3.59
N PRO A 10 3.29 19.96 -4.85
CA PRO A 10 2.59 18.77 -5.29
C PRO A 10 3.54 17.59 -5.02
N LEU A 11 3.12 16.69 -4.15
CA LEU A 11 3.80 15.42 -3.89
C LEU A 11 3.77 14.63 -5.21
N HIS A 12 4.74 14.91 -6.09
CA HIS A 12 4.92 14.21 -7.33
C HIS A 12 5.62 12.89 -6.98
N TYR A 13 4.85 11.83 -6.87
CA TYR A 13 5.38 10.49 -6.63
C TYR A 13 6.14 10.06 -7.89
N PHE A 14 7.41 9.69 -7.74
CA PHE A 14 8.17 9.07 -8.83
C PHE A 14 7.63 7.66 -9.04
N MET A 15 6.58 7.55 -9.85
CA MET A 15 6.11 6.27 -10.35
C MET A 15 7.13 5.77 -11.38
N ASN A 16 7.25 4.45 -11.52
CA ASN A 16 7.81 3.87 -12.73
C ASN A 16 6.88 4.21 -13.91
N GLU A 17 7.13 5.34 -14.54
CA GLU A 17 6.37 5.86 -15.68
C GLU A 17 6.68 5.10 -16.99
N PHE A 18 7.69 4.21 -16.96
CA PHE A 18 8.12 3.44 -18.13
C PHE A 18 7.38 2.11 -18.29
N SER A 19 6.49 1.76 -17.36
CA SER A 19 5.68 0.55 -17.42
C SER A 19 4.19 0.89 -17.45
N ASP A 20 3.60 0.81 -18.65
CA ASP A 20 2.15 0.99 -18.86
C ASP A 20 1.32 0.06 -17.96
N ASP A 21 1.81 -1.16 -17.72
CA ASP A 21 1.14 -2.13 -16.86
C ASP A 21 1.20 -1.73 -15.38
N ALA A 22 2.34 -1.20 -14.90
CA ALA A 22 2.44 -0.70 -13.53
C ALA A 22 1.52 0.51 -13.31
N ILE A 23 1.39 1.39 -14.30
CA ILE A 23 0.46 2.52 -14.26
C ILE A 23 -0.99 2.02 -14.20
N LYS A 24 -1.39 1.13 -15.10
CA LYS A 24 -2.76 0.57 -15.12
C LYS A 24 -3.13 -0.13 -13.81
N ARG A 25 -2.21 -0.93 -13.24
CA ARG A 25 -2.42 -1.58 -11.93
C ARG A 25 -2.56 -0.56 -10.81
N THR A 26 -1.77 0.50 -10.84
CA THR A 26 -1.83 1.59 -9.86
C THR A 26 -3.18 2.30 -9.92
N ASP A 27 -3.64 2.66 -11.12
CA ASP A 27 -4.92 3.34 -11.30
C ASP A 27 -6.10 2.46 -10.92
N LEU A 28 -6.04 1.17 -11.26
CA LEU A 28 -7.06 0.19 -10.85
C LEU A 28 -7.08 0.03 -9.33
N PHE A 29 -5.91 -0.06 -8.68
CA PHE A 29 -5.82 -0.13 -7.23
C PHE A 29 -6.48 1.08 -6.56
N LYS A 30 -6.18 2.30 -7.03
CA LYS A 30 -6.77 3.53 -6.49
C LYS A 30 -8.30 3.51 -6.57
N ARG A 31 -8.85 3.15 -7.74
CA ARG A 31 -10.30 3.07 -7.94
C ARG A 31 -10.96 2.04 -7.01
N ILE A 32 -10.36 0.87 -6.87
CA ILE A 32 -10.89 -0.18 -5.98
C ILE A 32 -10.81 0.26 -4.53
N ALA A 33 -9.72 0.88 -4.10
CA ALA A 33 -9.57 1.42 -2.76
C ALA A 33 -10.66 2.46 -2.46
N GLU A 34 -10.86 3.44 -3.35
CA GLU A 34 -11.90 4.47 -3.22
C GLU A 34 -13.31 3.86 -3.14
N GLN A 35 -13.62 2.87 -3.97
CA GLN A 35 -14.91 2.16 -3.95
C GLN A 35 -15.18 1.39 -2.64
N ASN A 36 -14.15 1.12 -1.84
CA ASN A 36 -14.23 0.40 -0.58
C ASN A 36 -13.96 1.31 0.64
N ASP A 37 -14.10 2.63 0.49
CA ASP A 37 -13.85 3.63 1.54
C ASP A 37 -12.45 3.53 2.16
N MET A 38 -11.47 3.10 1.37
CA MET A 38 -10.07 3.02 1.75
C MET A 38 -9.32 4.29 1.32
N GLN A 39 -8.49 4.84 2.20
CA GLN A 39 -7.58 5.93 1.88
C GLN A 39 -6.30 5.38 1.27
N VAL A 40 -5.99 5.74 0.02
CA VAL A 40 -4.69 5.46 -0.58
C VAL A 40 -3.60 6.32 0.06
N LEU A 41 -2.53 5.68 0.52
CA LEU A 41 -1.43 6.32 1.20
C LEU A 41 -0.46 6.99 0.20
N PRO A 42 0.13 8.13 0.57
CA PRO A 42 1.06 8.84 -0.29
C PRO A 42 2.38 8.07 -0.40
N GLY A 43 2.75 7.65 -1.62
CA GLY A 43 4.02 6.98 -1.88
C GLY A 43 3.90 5.72 -2.71
N CYS A 44 5.06 5.11 -3.00
CA CYS A 44 5.17 3.78 -3.58
C CYS A 44 5.87 2.90 -2.55
N TYR A 45 5.19 1.84 -2.13
CA TYR A 45 5.66 0.91 -1.10
C TYR A 45 5.90 -0.48 -1.68
N GLY A 46 6.03 -0.59 -3.00
CA GLY A 46 6.46 -1.78 -3.72
C GLY A 46 7.98 -1.90 -3.83
N GLY A 47 8.44 -2.79 -4.70
CA GLY A 47 9.79 -2.69 -5.26
C GLY A 47 9.89 -1.60 -6.33
N GLU A 48 11.12 -1.27 -6.73
CA GLU A 48 11.48 -0.20 -7.69
C GLU A 48 10.73 -0.27 -9.03
N TYR A 49 10.15 -1.44 -9.38
CA TYR A 49 9.52 -1.70 -10.66
C TYR A 49 7.99 -1.76 -10.64
N ASN A 50 7.37 -1.90 -9.47
CA ASN A 50 5.99 -2.39 -9.38
C ASN A 50 4.94 -1.32 -9.04
N ASN A 51 5.36 -0.13 -8.60
CA ASN A 51 4.48 0.97 -8.16
C ASN A 51 3.44 0.55 -7.12
N ASP A 52 3.66 -0.52 -6.36
CA ASP A 52 2.66 -0.99 -5.40
C ASP A 52 2.36 0.12 -4.40
N MET A 53 1.10 0.52 -4.35
CA MET A 53 0.60 1.46 -3.37
C MET A 53 0.06 0.71 -2.15
N VAL A 54 -0.15 1.45 -1.08
CA VAL A 54 -0.84 0.97 0.11
C VAL A 54 -2.10 1.77 0.29
N ALA A 55 -3.18 1.11 0.70
CA ALA A 55 -4.39 1.78 1.15
C ALA A 55 -4.72 1.36 2.58
N ILE A 56 -5.32 2.26 3.36
CA ILE A 56 -5.73 2.01 4.72
C ILE A 56 -7.22 2.30 4.90
N GLY A 57 -7.90 1.49 5.68
CA GLY A 57 -9.30 1.71 6.04
C GLY A 57 -9.57 1.26 7.47
N LYS A 58 -10.77 1.57 7.95
CA LYS A 58 -11.26 1.10 9.25
C LYS A 58 -12.57 0.37 9.05
N GLN A 59 -12.66 -0.86 9.56
CA GLN A 59 -13.91 -1.61 9.62
C GLN A 59 -14.03 -2.25 11.00
N HIS A 60 -15.18 -2.11 11.65
CA HIS A 60 -15.48 -2.77 12.93
C HIS A 60 -14.38 -2.63 14.01
N ASN A 61 -13.78 -1.44 14.12
CA ASN A 61 -12.67 -1.12 15.04
C ASN A 61 -11.33 -1.82 14.71
N GLU A 62 -11.21 -2.45 13.55
CA GLU A 62 -9.98 -3.00 13.00
C GLU A 62 -9.40 -2.04 11.95
N VAL A 63 -8.07 -1.96 11.89
CA VAL A 63 -7.35 -1.22 10.86
C VAL A 63 -7.01 -2.20 9.75
N ILE A 64 -7.50 -1.93 8.55
CA ILE A 64 -7.24 -2.75 7.36
C ILE A 64 -6.19 -2.06 6.51
N VAL A 65 -5.18 -2.80 6.07
CA VAL A 65 -4.15 -2.34 5.14
C VAL A 65 -4.19 -3.21 3.90
N TRP A 66 -4.38 -2.57 2.74
CA TRP A 66 -4.28 -3.22 1.44
C TRP A 66 -2.98 -2.86 0.74
N LEU A 67 -2.44 -3.85 0.03
CA LEU A 67 -1.27 -3.69 -0.83
C LEU A 67 -1.68 -3.80 -2.30
N GLY A 68 -0.91 -3.09 -3.14
CA GLY A 68 -1.07 -3.00 -4.60
C GLY A 68 -1.38 -4.31 -5.33
N ILE A 69 -1.96 -4.17 -6.52
CA ILE A 69 -2.49 -5.29 -7.30
C ILE A 69 -1.38 -6.24 -7.76
N LYS A 70 -1.50 -7.51 -7.37
CA LYS A 70 -0.76 -8.62 -7.97
C LYS A 70 -1.60 -9.34 -9.02
N VAL A 71 -0.94 -9.98 -9.98
CA VAL A 71 -1.58 -10.84 -10.98
C VAL A 71 -1.24 -12.27 -10.62
N THR A 72 -2.23 -13.16 -10.59
CA THR A 72 -1.99 -14.58 -10.35
C THR A 72 -1.13 -15.17 -11.46
N GLY A 73 -0.11 -15.96 -11.12
CA GLY A 73 0.62 -16.75 -12.12
C GLY A 73 -0.24 -17.88 -12.70
N VAL A 74 0.30 -18.60 -13.69
CA VAL A 74 -0.39 -19.72 -14.38
C VAL A 74 -0.76 -20.85 -13.39
N GLY A 75 -0.12 -20.92 -12.22
CA GLY A 75 -0.45 -21.85 -11.14
C GLY A 75 -1.31 -21.27 -10.01
N GLY A 76 -1.86 -20.06 -10.19
CA GLY A 76 -2.58 -19.34 -9.12
C GLY A 76 -1.67 -18.76 -8.04
N ASP A 77 -0.35 -18.74 -8.26
CA ASP A 77 0.60 -18.22 -7.30
C ASP A 77 0.58 -16.70 -7.25
N LEU A 78 0.61 -16.16 -6.03
CA LEU A 78 0.76 -14.73 -5.75
C LEU A 78 2.06 -14.52 -5.00
N GLN A 79 2.86 -13.58 -5.47
CA GLN A 79 4.18 -13.31 -4.91
C GLN A 79 4.25 -11.92 -4.31
N LEU A 80 4.67 -11.86 -3.04
CA LEU A 80 5.05 -10.63 -2.36
C LEU A 80 6.46 -10.24 -2.77
N ASP A 81 6.70 -8.93 -2.93
CA ASP A 81 8.02 -8.41 -3.27
C ASP A 81 8.96 -8.59 -2.07
N ARG A 82 10.10 -9.25 -2.31
CA ARG A 82 11.18 -9.45 -1.31
C ARG A 82 12.15 -8.27 -1.22
N LYS A 83 12.02 -7.29 -2.11
CA LYS A 83 12.87 -6.11 -2.23
C LYS A 83 12.00 -4.86 -2.32
N SER A 84 11.23 -4.63 -1.27
CA SER A 84 10.31 -3.52 -1.16
C SER A 84 10.72 -2.61 -0.03
N MET A 85 10.76 -1.30 -0.28
CA MET A 85 11.25 -0.30 0.68
C MET A 85 12.66 -0.63 1.20
N GLY A 86 13.52 -1.19 0.35
CA GLY A 86 14.81 -1.78 0.70
C GLY A 86 14.84 -3.30 0.50
N SER A 87 15.50 -4.01 1.41
CA SER A 87 15.62 -5.48 1.39
C SER A 87 14.54 -6.19 2.21
N PHE A 88 13.35 -5.59 2.32
CA PHE A 88 12.28 -6.11 3.16
C PHE A 88 11.20 -6.81 2.33
N LEU A 89 10.70 -7.91 2.88
CA LEU A 89 9.52 -8.61 2.38
C LEU A 89 8.28 -7.78 2.68
N GLN A 90 7.42 -7.55 1.68
CA GLN A 90 6.14 -6.88 1.89
C GLN A 90 5.33 -7.57 3.01
N PHE A 91 4.62 -6.77 3.81
CA PHE A 91 3.90 -7.22 5.00
C PHE A 91 4.75 -7.81 6.13
N SER A 92 6.08 -7.75 6.06
CA SER A 92 6.90 -8.03 7.22
C SER A 92 6.87 -6.90 8.24
N THR A 93 7.18 -7.23 9.49
CA THR A 93 7.32 -6.23 10.56
C THR A 93 8.33 -5.14 10.18
N ASP A 94 9.45 -5.49 9.56
CA ASP A 94 10.47 -4.51 9.16
C ASP A 94 10.04 -3.65 7.97
N TRP A 95 9.28 -4.22 7.02
CA TRP A 95 8.68 -3.45 5.95
C TRP A 95 7.71 -2.40 6.51
N PHE A 96 6.87 -2.78 7.48
CA PHE A 96 5.96 -1.83 8.12
C PHE A 96 6.69 -0.71 8.88
N LYS A 97 7.82 -0.99 9.54
CA LYS A 97 8.65 0.06 10.15
C LYS A 97 9.09 1.09 9.10
N MET A 98 9.46 0.65 7.90
CA MET A 98 9.82 1.55 6.81
C MET A 98 8.63 2.34 6.27
N VAL A 99 7.45 1.72 6.17
CA VAL A 99 6.21 2.42 5.79
C VAL A 99 5.90 3.53 6.80
N ILE A 100 5.97 3.25 8.10
CA ILE A 100 5.73 4.22 9.18
C ILE A 100 6.72 5.39 9.10
N VAL A 101 8.01 5.10 8.92
CA VAL A 101 9.05 6.15 8.75
C VAL A 101 8.75 7.00 7.51
N SER A 102 8.40 6.38 6.39
CA SER A 102 8.06 7.09 5.15
C SER A 102 6.84 8.00 5.33
N LEU A 103 5.78 7.52 5.96
CA LEU A 103 4.58 8.31 6.25
C LEU A 103 4.89 9.52 7.14
N ARG A 104 5.73 9.35 8.16
CA ARG A 104 6.18 10.45 9.02
C ARG A 104 6.96 11.50 8.24
N LEU A 105 7.86 11.09 7.34
CA LEU A 105 8.60 12.02 6.48
C LEU A 105 7.70 12.78 5.50
N LEU A 106 6.55 12.21 5.15
CA LEU A 106 5.55 12.81 4.27
C LEU A 106 4.50 13.65 5.02
N GLY A 107 4.61 13.81 6.34
CA GLY A 107 3.64 14.57 7.16
C GLY A 107 2.29 13.86 7.34
N ALA A 108 2.30 12.52 7.33
CA ALA A 108 1.13 11.66 7.54
C ALA A 108 1.19 10.97 8.92
N GLU A 109 1.51 11.72 9.98
CA GLU A 109 1.76 11.21 11.33
C GLU A 109 0.58 10.41 11.89
N ASN A 110 -0.65 10.91 11.74
CA ASN A 110 -1.85 10.22 12.22
C ASN A 110 -2.03 8.83 11.58
N THR A 111 -1.64 8.68 10.30
CA THR A 111 -1.72 7.39 9.61
C THR A 111 -0.61 6.47 10.08
N ALA A 112 0.61 7.00 10.24
CA ALA A 112 1.75 6.26 10.77
C ALA A 112 1.44 5.69 12.16
N ASP A 113 0.85 6.50 13.05
CA ASP A 113 0.50 6.10 14.41
C ASP A 113 -0.61 5.04 14.43
N LEU A 114 -1.59 5.12 13.52
CA LEU A 114 -2.63 4.08 13.38
C LEU A 114 -2.05 2.72 12.98
N ILE A 115 -1.10 2.70 12.05
CA ILE A 115 -0.42 1.47 11.64
C ILE A 115 0.45 0.94 12.79
N GLU A 116 1.23 1.80 13.44
CA GLU A 116 2.09 1.43 14.56
C GLU A 116 1.27 0.83 15.72
N GLU A 117 0.18 1.49 16.11
CA GLU A 117 -0.74 0.98 17.14
C GLU A 117 -1.36 -0.36 16.74
N GLY A 118 -1.79 -0.49 15.48
CA GLY A 118 -2.36 -1.74 14.95
C GLY A 118 -1.38 -2.92 14.99
N LEU A 119 -0.10 -2.67 14.72
CA LEU A 119 0.96 -3.68 14.84
C LEU A 119 1.20 -4.07 16.31
N LEU A 120 1.36 -3.08 17.20
CA LEU A 120 1.59 -3.32 18.63
C LEU A 120 0.45 -4.09 19.29
N LYS A 121 -0.79 -3.74 18.96
CA LYS A 121 -2.00 -4.38 19.50
C LYS A 121 -2.42 -5.64 18.76
N ARG A 122 -1.74 -5.99 17.65
CA ARG A 122 -2.09 -7.10 16.76
C ARG A 122 -3.52 -7.02 16.22
N THR A 123 -3.98 -5.82 15.91
CA THR A 123 -5.32 -5.53 15.36
C THR A 123 -5.28 -5.13 13.89
N LEU A 124 -4.08 -5.14 13.27
CA LEU A 124 -3.91 -4.87 11.86
C LEU A 124 -4.40 -6.07 11.03
N LYS A 125 -5.33 -5.84 10.10
CA LYS A 125 -5.75 -6.80 9.09
C LYS A 125 -5.08 -6.46 7.77
N LEU A 126 -4.57 -7.48 7.08
CA LEU A 126 -3.84 -7.29 5.84
C LEU A 126 -4.63 -7.91 4.68
N GLY A 127 -4.67 -7.20 3.56
CA GLY A 127 -5.26 -7.70 2.32
C GLY A 127 -4.28 -7.51 1.16
N LEU A 128 -4.05 -8.57 0.40
CA LEU A 128 -3.38 -8.47 -0.90
C LEU A 128 -4.45 -8.36 -1.98
N LEU A 129 -4.52 -7.23 -2.67
CA LEU A 129 -5.40 -7.10 -3.82
C LEU A 129 -4.78 -7.84 -5.00
N TYR A 130 -5.57 -8.64 -5.70
CA TYR A 130 -5.13 -9.34 -6.90
C TYR A 130 -6.22 -9.39 -7.96
N ILE A 131 -5.82 -9.59 -9.22
CA ILE A 131 -6.75 -9.92 -10.30
C ILE A 131 -6.73 -11.43 -10.49
N ASP A 132 -7.89 -12.05 -10.32
CA ASP A 132 -8.09 -13.45 -10.65
C ASP A 132 -8.17 -13.56 -12.18
N LEU A 133 -7.25 -14.31 -12.79
CA LEU A 133 -7.19 -14.42 -14.26
C LEU A 133 -8.33 -15.24 -14.86
N GLU A 134 -9.00 -16.10 -14.09
CA GLU A 134 -10.13 -16.90 -14.60
C GLU A 134 -11.39 -16.06 -14.67
N SER A 135 -11.68 -15.28 -13.63
CA SER A 135 -12.86 -14.41 -13.58
C SER A 135 -12.63 -13.02 -14.17
N GLY A 136 -11.39 -12.54 -14.20
CA GLY A 136 -11.04 -11.17 -14.56
C GLY A 136 -11.39 -10.13 -13.49
N GLU A 137 -11.90 -10.55 -12.34
CA GLU A 137 -12.39 -9.67 -11.28
C GLU A 137 -11.33 -9.44 -10.20
N PRO A 138 -11.31 -8.25 -9.57
CA PRO A 138 -10.45 -7.99 -8.44
C PRO A 138 -10.95 -8.74 -7.19
N SER A 139 -10.00 -9.34 -6.46
CA SER A 139 -10.25 -10.04 -5.21
C SER A 139 -9.21 -9.66 -4.16
N VAL A 140 -9.57 -9.78 -2.89
CA VAL A 140 -8.68 -9.51 -1.76
C VAL A 140 -8.35 -10.81 -1.06
N LEU A 141 -7.06 -11.16 -1.03
CA LEU A 141 -6.57 -12.29 -0.25
C LEU A 141 -6.21 -11.81 1.17
N PRO A 142 -6.83 -12.32 2.24
CA PRO A 142 -6.42 -12.02 3.60
C PRO A 142 -5.00 -12.51 3.88
N MET A 143 -4.17 -11.65 4.46
CA MET A 143 -2.77 -11.95 4.77
C MET A 143 -2.51 -11.86 6.27
N ALA A 144 -1.46 -12.55 6.71
CA ALA A 144 -0.87 -12.37 8.03
C ALA A 144 0.44 -11.58 7.91
N ILE A 145 0.84 -10.92 9.00
CA ILE A 145 2.18 -10.34 9.11
C ILE A 145 3.20 -11.46 8.89
N GLN A 146 4.24 -11.16 8.08
CA GLN A 146 5.30 -12.10 7.76
C GLN A 146 6.47 -11.88 8.75
N ASP A 147 6.77 -12.86 9.59
CA ASP A 147 7.90 -12.83 10.53
C ASP A 147 9.10 -13.66 10.02
#